data_AF-A0A7C3Q072-F1
#
_entry.id   AF-A0A7C3Q072-F1
#
_cell.length_a   1.000
_cell.length_b   1.000
_cell.length_c   1.000
_cell.angle_alpha   90.00
_cell.angle_beta   90.00
_cell.angle_gamma   90.00
#
_symmetry.space_group_name_H-M   'P 1'
#
loop_
_entity.id
_entity.type
_entity.pdbx_description
1 polymer ?
#
loop_
_entity_poly.entity_id
_entity_poly.type
_entity_poly.pdbx_seq_one_letter_code
_entity_poly.pdbx_strand_id
1 'polypeptide(L)'
;MHRFSPPRLIWLLVFLSTACAAIVAAQRHRVEAANKAVHLVADLADVRSIAAGEGVPLKQTLIRLQRAGLTAVAVSEDTFNDLLVSGRLVPTSRPVNADGDGQLFVCPDAGLADRIRRAAAARFPKWGEAQPAPAVVLGPDGKPTRLPGTPSDLAKYGIGLDAEVCGLIQRLGLQVVARVWNPPGATERLARAAILDAAQNGAVGIIFNGDQTLGWRESVREAANVLRATGDEVQGGESQPPLWYGTVEFTQQAGDSIYKEVMQPHVLRVHSILSAEMD
;
A
#
# COMPACT_ATOMS: atom_id res chain seq x y z
N MET A 1 69.87 19.24 -4.81
CA MET A 1 68.51 18.66 -4.75
C MET A 1 68.30 18.07 -3.35
N HIS A 2 67.64 18.79 -2.44
CA HIS A 2 67.32 18.25 -1.11
C HIS A 2 66.20 17.20 -1.25
N ARG A 3 66.49 15.93 -0.90
CA ARG A 3 65.47 14.87 -0.79
C ARG A 3 64.62 15.16 0.45
N PHE A 4 63.44 15.72 0.23
CA PHE A 4 62.44 15.88 1.27
C PHE A 4 62.00 14.48 1.75
N SER A 5 62.38 14.09 2.95
CA SER A 5 61.97 12.83 3.57
C SER A 5 60.82 13.15 4.53
N PRO A 6 59.57 12.80 4.20
CA PRO A 6 58.45 13.13 5.06
C PRO A 6 58.62 12.46 6.44
N PRO A 7 58.33 13.16 7.55
CA PRO A 7 58.37 12.55 8.88
C PRO A 7 57.41 11.35 8.95
N ARG A 8 57.80 10.32 9.69
CA ARG A 8 57.04 9.05 9.86
C ARG A 8 55.57 9.26 10.25
N LEU A 9 55.28 10.38 10.91
CA LEU A 9 53.93 10.81 11.28
C LEU A 9 53.01 11.00 10.05
N ILE A 10 53.52 11.53 8.93
CA ILE A 10 52.73 11.73 7.71
C ILE A 10 52.30 10.39 7.14
N TRP A 11 53.20 9.40 7.10
CA TRP A 11 52.88 8.06 6.64
C TRP A 11 51.85 7.37 7.53
N LEU A 12 51.92 7.58 8.85
CA LEU A 12 50.89 7.11 9.79
C LEU A 12 49.52 7.74 9.52
N LEU A 13 49.46 9.05 9.30
CA LEU A 13 48.22 9.76 8.99
C LEU A 13 47.62 9.31 7.66
N VAL A 14 48.45 9.12 6.62
CA VAL A 14 48.02 8.60 5.32
C VAL A 14 47.51 7.17 5.46
N PHE A 15 48.21 6.32 6.21
CA PHE A 15 47.76 4.95 6.46
C PHE A 15 46.42 4.93 7.20
N LEU A 16 46.28 5.74 8.25
CA LEU A 16 45.06 5.83 9.04
C LEU A 16 43.88 6.37 8.21
N SER A 17 44.08 7.41 7.39
CA SER A 17 43.03 7.93 6.52
C SER A 17 42.63 6.92 5.44
N THR A 18 43.59 6.20 4.86
CA THR A 18 43.34 5.13 3.88
C THR A 18 42.57 3.97 4.52
N ALA A 19 42.93 3.57 5.74
CA ALA A 19 42.24 2.52 6.47
C ALA A 19 40.78 2.91 6.81
N CYS A 20 40.56 4.14 7.29
CA CYS A 20 39.21 4.66 7.53
C CYS A 20 38.38 4.70 6.23
N ALA A 21 38.97 5.17 5.12
CA ALA A 21 38.30 5.20 3.82
C ALA A 21 37.93 3.79 3.32
N ALA A 22 38.83 2.81 3.48
CA ALA A 22 38.58 1.42 3.10
C ALA A 22 37.43 0.79 3.92
N ILE A 23 37.35 1.08 5.23
CA ILE A 23 36.26 0.60 6.09
C ILE A 23 34.92 1.19 5.62
N VAL A 24 34.85 2.49 5.37
CA VAL A 24 33.63 3.16 4.86
C VAL A 24 33.23 2.60 3.49
N ALA A 25 34.19 2.39 2.59
CA ALA A 25 33.94 1.80 1.28
C ALA A 25 33.40 0.36 1.39
N ALA A 26 33.95 -0.46 2.29
CA ALA A 26 33.47 -1.83 2.52
C ALA A 26 32.05 -1.85 3.13
N GLN A 27 31.78 -0.96 4.11
CA GLN A 27 30.44 -0.80 4.68
C GLN A 27 29.43 -0.37 3.60
N ARG A 28 29.80 0.62 2.79
CA ARG A 28 28.98 1.10 1.67
C ARG A 28 28.73 0.02 0.64
N HIS A 29 29.75 -0.74 0.27
CA HIS A 29 29.61 -1.83 -0.69
C HIS A 29 28.65 -2.92 -0.18
N ARG A 30 28.71 -3.25 1.11
CA ARG A 30 27.76 -4.18 1.74
C ARG A 30 26.32 -3.65 1.71
N VAL A 31 26.12 -2.37 2.02
CA VAL A 31 24.79 -1.73 1.99
C VAL A 31 24.25 -1.64 0.57
N GLU A 32 25.08 -1.25 -0.41
CA GLU A 32 24.67 -1.17 -1.82
C GLU A 32 24.38 -2.55 -2.41
N ALA A 33 25.17 -3.58 -2.07
CA ALA A 33 24.92 -4.95 -2.52
C ALA A 33 23.59 -5.51 -1.97
N ALA A 34 23.21 -5.13 -0.75
CA ALA A 34 21.93 -5.52 -0.15
C ALA A 34 20.72 -4.75 -0.72
N ASN A 35 20.92 -3.56 -1.30
CA ASN A 35 19.85 -2.66 -1.74
C ASN A 35 19.64 -2.60 -3.27
N LYS A 36 20.22 -3.53 -4.04
CA LYS A 36 20.01 -3.62 -5.51
C LYS A 36 18.74 -4.39 -5.89
N ALA A 37 17.60 -3.99 -5.33
CA ALA A 37 16.32 -4.57 -5.70
C ALA A 37 15.60 -3.65 -6.69
N VAL A 38 15.76 -3.92 -7.98
CA VAL A 38 14.92 -3.31 -9.02
C VAL A 38 13.69 -4.19 -9.21
N HIS A 39 12.52 -3.62 -8.94
CA HIS A 39 11.25 -4.31 -9.13
C HIS A 39 10.56 -3.78 -10.38
N LEU A 40 10.18 -4.69 -11.28
CA LEU A 40 9.21 -4.42 -12.33
C LEU A 40 7.81 -4.64 -11.76
N VAL A 41 7.03 -3.57 -11.69
CA VAL A 41 5.70 -3.53 -11.10
C VAL A 41 4.68 -3.18 -12.17
N ALA A 42 3.64 -3.99 -12.32
CA ALA A 42 2.51 -3.70 -13.20
C ALA A 42 1.27 -3.36 -12.36
N ASP A 43 0.46 -2.41 -12.81
CA ASP A 43 -0.81 -2.11 -12.14
C ASP A 43 -1.83 -3.22 -12.38
N LEU A 44 -2.48 -3.69 -11.32
CA LEU A 44 -3.48 -4.74 -11.42
C LEU A 44 -4.64 -4.34 -12.34
N ALA A 45 -5.06 -3.07 -12.37
CA ALA A 45 -6.14 -2.61 -13.24
C ALA A 45 -5.75 -2.74 -14.72
N ASP A 46 -4.50 -2.44 -15.06
CA ASP A 46 -3.98 -2.61 -16.42
C ASP A 46 -3.88 -4.10 -16.78
N VAL A 47 -3.37 -4.93 -15.88
CA VAL A 47 -3.31 -6.39 -16.09
C VAL A 47 -4.71 -6.99 -16.29
N ARG A 48 -5.72 -6.53 -15.53
CA ARG A 48 -7.12 -6.93 -15.72
C ARG A 48 -7.67 -6.47 -17.06
N SER A 49 -7.33 -5.25 -17.49
CA SER A 49 -7.76 -4.70 -18.77
C SER A 49 -7.17 -5.49 -19.94
N ILE A 50 -5.88 -5.86 -19.86
CA ILE A 50 -5.21 -6.75 -20.84
C ILE A 50 -5.89 -8.12 -20.86
N ALA A 51 -6.10 -8.72 -19.68
CA ALA A 51 -6.75 -10.02 -19.55
C ALA A 51 -8.16 -10.03 -20.17
N ALA A 52 -8.96 -8.99 -19.91
CA ALA A 52 -10.28 -8.82 -20.47
C ALA A 52 -10.25 -8.61 -21.99
N GLY A 53 -9.33 -7.78 -22.49
CA GLY A 53 -9.15 -7.52 -23.92
C GLY A 53 -8.71 -8.76 -24.72
N GLU A 54 -7.90 -9.63 -24.12
CA GLU A 54 -7.47 -10.90 -24.72
C GLU A 54 -8.47 -12.05 -24.51
N GLY A 55 -9.48 -11.87 -23.66
CA GLY A 55 -10.40 -12.95 -23.27
C GLY A 55 -9.72 -14.07 -22.45
N VAL A 56 -8.64 -13.76 -21.75
CA VAL A 56 -7.82 -14.71 -20.99
C VAL A 56 -8.04 -14.49 -19.48
N PRO A 57 -8.11 -15.54 -18.64
CA PRO A 57 -8.25 -15.35 -17.20
C PRO A 57 -7.06 -14.59 -16.59
N LEU A 58 -7.34 -13.70 -15.63
CA LEU A 58 -6.33 -12.89 -14.92
C LEU A 58 -5.10 -13.71 -14.45
N LYS A 59 -5.34 -14.89 -13.86
CA LYS A 59 -4.26 -15.78 -13.42
C LYS A 59 -3.30 -16.17 -14.54
N GLN A 60 -3.81 -16.44 -15.74
CA GLN A 60 -2.98 -16.81 -16.89
C GLN A 60 -2.19 -15.60 -17.40
N THR A 61 -2.79 -14.42 -17.43
CA THR A 61 -2.09 -13.17 -17.80
C THR A 61 -0.96 -12.88 -16.81
N LEU A 62 -1.19 -13.02 -15.51
CA LEU A 62 -0.15 -12.88 -14.48
C LEU A 62 1.00 -13.88 -14.67
N ILE A 63 0.70 -15.15 -14.99
CA ILE A 63 1.73 -16.16 -15.29
C ILE A 63 2.56 -15.76 -16.52
N ARG A 64 1.92 -15.24 -17.57
CA ARG A 64 2.63 -14.78 -18.78
C ARG A 64 3.56 -13.60 -18.45
N LEU A 65 3.06 -12.61 -17.73
CA LEU A 65 3.84 -11.44 -17.32
C LEU A 65 4.99 -11.82 -16.37
N GLN A 66 4.74 -12.71 -15.42
CA GLN A 66 5.79 -13.24 -14.54
C GLN A 66 6.91 -13.89 -15.36
N ARG A 67 6.57 -14.73 -16.35
CA ARG A 67 7.56 -15.37 -17.23
C ARG A 67 8.31 -14.35 -18.11
N ALA A 68 7.70 -13.22 -18.40
CA ALA A 68 8.33 -12.10 -19.11
C ALA A 68 9.22 -11.22 -18.21
N GLY A 69 9.33 -11.53 -16.91
CA GLY A 69 10.19 -10.82 -15.96
C GLY A 69 9.46 -9.88 -15.00
N LEU A 70 8.12 -9.87 -14.99
CA LEU A 70 7.37 -9.14 -13.96
C LEU A 70 7.69 -9.69 -12.57
N THR A 71 8.00 -8.80 -11.62
CA THR A 71 8.40 -9.20 -10.26
C THR A 71 7.34 -8.89 -9.21
N ALA A 72 6.50 -7.88 -9.46
CA ALA A 72 5.49 -7.43 -8.52
C ALA A 72 4.25 -6.88 -9.24
N VAL A 73 3.16 -6.79 -8.50
CA VAL A 73 1.90 -6.21 -8.96
C VAL A 73 1.45 -5.15 -7.97
N ALA A 74 1.13 -3.97 -8.48
CA ALA A 74 0.54 -2.90 -7.70
C ALA A 74 -0.97 -3.14 -7.57
N VAL A 75 -1.45 -3.30 -6.33
CA VAL A 75 -2.85 -3.59 -6.00
C VAL A 75 -3.43 -2.38 -5.29
N SER A 76 -4.44 -1.77 -5.89
CA SER A 76 -5.19 -0.67 -5.26
C SER A 76 -6.25 -1.20 -4.31
N GLU A 77 -6.62 -0.38 -3.34
CA GLU A 77 -7.80 -0.64 -2.50
C GLU A 77 -9.07 -0.71 -3.35
N ASP A 78 -9.95 -1.67 -3.05
CA ASP A 78 -11.29 -1.67 -3.64
C ASP A 78 -12.07 -0.48 -3.09
N THR A 79 -12.74 0.27 -3.95
CA THR A 79 -13.69 1.28 -3.51
C THR A 79 -15.09 0.69 -3.33
N PHE A 80 -15.95 1.38 -2.58
CA PHE A 80 -17.36 1.01 -2.48
C PHE A 80 -18.03 0.89 -3.86
N ASN A 81 -17.68 1.81 -4.79
CA ASN A 81 -18.18 1.76 -6.15
C ASN A 81 -17.69 0.51 -6.91
N ASP A 82 -16.42 0.12 -6.75
CA ASP A 82 -15.88 -1.08 -7.41
C ASP A 82 -16.62 -2.35 -6.97
N LEU A 83 -17.01 -2.42 -5.69
CA LEU A 83 -17.81 -3.54 -5.17
C LEU A 83 -19.23 -3.56 -5.74
N LEU A 84 -19.85 -2.39 -5.97
CA LEU A 84 -21.16 -2.30 -6.60
C LEU A 84 -21.10 -2.72 -8.07
N VAL A 85 -20.12 -2.19 -8.83
CA VAL A 85 -19.95 -2.48 -10.26
C VAL A 85 -19.59 -3.94 -10.50
N SER A 86 -18.76 -4.52 -9.63
CA SER A 86 -18.40 -5.95 -9.70
C SER A 86 -19.52 -6.89 -9.23
N GLY A 87 -20.61 -6.37 -8.65
CA GLY A 87 -21.71 -7.17 -8.11
C GLY A 87 -21.38 -7.89 -6.80
N ARG A 88 -20.21 -7.62 -6.20
CA ARG A 88 -19.83 -8.15 -4.87
C ARG A 88 -20.62 -7.49 -3.73
N LEU A 89 -21.18 -6.32 -4.00
CA LEU A 89 -22.11 -5.63 -3.13
C LEU A 89 -23.40 -5.35 -3.91
N VAL A 90 -24.53 -5.88 -3.44
CA VAL A 90 -25.80 -5.83 -4.17
C VAL A 90 -26.77 -4.88 -3.48
N PRO A 91 -27.18 -3.76 -4.11
CA PRO A 91 -28.22 -2.90 -3.56
C PRO A 91 -29.58 -3.60 -3.59
N THR A 92 -30.35 -3.50 -2.51
CA THR A 92 -31.74 -3.96 -2.49
C THR A 92 -32.70 -2.82 -2.76
N SER A 93 -33.88 -3.12 -3.28
CA SER A 93 -34.93 -2.13 -3.53
C SER A 93 -35.71 -1.70 -2.29
N ARG A 94 -35.40 -2.24 -1.10
CA ARG A 94 -36.09 -1.90 0.15
C ARG A 94 -35.31 -0.86 0.96
N PRO A 95 -35.95 0.22 1.41
CA PRO A 95 -35.32 1.16 2.31
C PRO A 95 -35.07 0.54 3.68
N VAL A 96 -33.99 0.96 4.34
CA VAL A 96 -33.56 0.41 5.63
C VAL A 96 -34.33 1.03 6.80
N ASN A 97 -34.61 2.33 6.73
CA ASN A 97 -35.20 3.07 7.85
C ASN A 97 -36.73 3.09 7.72
N ALA A 98 -37.41 3.12 8.87
CA ALA A 98 -38.87 3.14 8.94
C ALA A 98 -39.50 4.35 8.21
N ASP A 99 -38.73 5.44 8.07
CA ASP A 99 -39.12 6.67 7.38
C ASP A 99 -39.07 6.55 5.84
N GLY A 100 -38.69 5.39 5.30
CA GLY A 100 -38.57 5.15 3.87
C GLY A 100 -37.21 5.53 3.27
N ASP A 101 -36.26 5.94 4.10
CA ASP A 101 -34.91 6.35 3.70
C ASP A 101 -33.85 5.28 3.97
N GLY A 102 -32.70 5.41 3.29
CA GLY A 102 -31.52 4.60 3.50
C GLY A 102 -31.46 3.33 2.64
N GLN A 103 -30.27 3.01 2.15
CA GLN A 103 -30.03 1.95 1.19
C GLN A 103 -29.49 0.69 1.86
N LEU A 104 -30.16 -0.45 1.68
CA LEU A 104 -29.63 -1.75 2.12
C LEU A 104 -28.79 -2.34 0.99
N PHE A 105 -27.62 -2.85 1.36
CA PHE A 105 -26.73 -3.62 0.52
C PHE A 105 -26.53 -5.01 1.10
N VAL A 106 -26.51 -6.03 0.25
CA VAL A 106 -26.20 -7.41 0.64
C VAL A 106 -24.79 -7.74 0.16
N CYS A 107 -23.96 -8.22 1.08
CA CYS A 107 -22.62 -8.73 0.81
C CYS A 107 -22.64 -10.25 1.03
N PRO A 108 -22.64 -11.07 -0.03
CA PRO A 108 -22.73 -12.53 0.10
C PRO A 108 -21.42 -13.15 0.59
N ASP A 109 -20.30 -12.45 0.48
CA ASP A 109 -19.01 -12.93 0.94
C ASP A 109 -18.72 -12.48 2.38
N ALA A 110 -18.36 -13.44 3.24
CA ALA A 110 -18.12 -13.19 4.65
C ALA A 110 -16.82 -12.43 4.90
N GLY A 111 -15.76 -12.77 4.16
CA GLY A 111 -14.46 -12.10 4.27
C GLY A 111 -14.54 -10.63 3.87
N LEU A 112 -15.26 -10.34 2.78
CA LEU A 112 -15.57 -8.99 2.32
C LEU A 112 -16.44 -8.23 3.31
N ALA A 113 -17.46 -8.86 3.88
CA ALA A 113 -18.30 -8.21 4.89
C ALA A 113 -17.49 -7.79 6.12
N ASP A 114 -16.58 -8.65 6.59
CA ASP A 114 -15.67 -8.32 7.69
C ASP A 114 -14.68 -7.22 7.30
N ARG A 115 -14.17 -7.23 6.06
CA ARG A 115 -13.31 -6.17 5.52
C ARG A 115 -14.03 -4.82 5.50
N ILE A 116 -15.27 -4.77 4.99
CA ILE A 116 -16.13 -3.59 4.99
C ILE A 116 -16.34 -3.08 6.42
N ARG A 117 -16.62 -3.98 7.37
CA ARG A 117 -16.82 -3.63 8.78
C ARG A 117 -15.57 -3.01 9.41
N ARG A 118 -14.38 -3.58 9.16
CA ARG A 118 -13.12 -3.03 9.65
C ARG A 118 -12.83 -1.66 9.04
N ALA A 119 -13.00 -1.50 7.73
CA ALA A 119 -12.80 -0.24 7.03
C ALA A 119 -13.77 0.85 7.55
N ALA A 120 -15.05 0.51 7.70
CA ALA A 120 -16.07 1.40 8.26
C ALA A 120 -15.73 1.80 9.70
N ALA A 121 -15.37 0.83 10.55
CA ALA A 121 -15.00 1.08 11.93
C ALA A 121 -13.79 1.99 12.04
N ALA A 122 -12.76 1.84 11.18
CA ALA A 122 -11.56 2.66 11.15
C ALA A 122 -11.80 4.08 10.61
N ARG A 123 -12.74 4.23 9.67
CA ARG A 123 -13.07 5.52 9.06
C ARG A 123 -14.07 6.35 9.86
N PHE A 124 -15.05 5.70 10.50
CA PHE A 124 -16.15 6.37 11.19
C PHE A 124 -16.18 5.99 12.69
N PRO A 125 -15.22 6.46 13.51
CA PRO A 125 -15.12 6.04 14.92
C PRO A 125 -16.35 6.36 15.74
N LYS A 126 -16.92 7.52 15.43
CA LYS A 126 -18.01 8.13 16.18
C LYS A 126 -19.38 7.72 15.64
N TRP A 127 -19.43 6.98 14.54
CA TRP A 127 -20.67 6.48 13.96
C TRP A 127 -21.02 5.15 14.62
N GLY A 128 -21.82 5.22 15.67
CA GLY A 128 -22.28 4.07 16.44
C GLY A 128 -23.47 3.35 15.81
N GLU A 129 -23.74 2.14 16.29
CA GLU A 129 -24.82 1.26 15.80
C GLU A 129 -26.25 1.83 16.00
N ALA A 130 -26.40 2.91 16.77
CA ALA A 130 -27.68 3.39 17.30
C ALA A 130 -28.39 4.48 16.46
N GLN A 131 -27.84 4.91 15.32
CA GLN A 131 -28.48 5.93 14.47
C GLN A 131 -29.05 5.35 13.17
N PRO A 132 -30.15 5.92 12.62
CA PRO A 132 -30.61 5.59 11.27
C PRO A 132 -29.48 5.90 10.29
N ALA A 133 -29.11 4.89 9.49
CA ALA A 133 -27.96 4.96 8.61
C ALA A 133 -28.43 5.14 7.17
N PRO A 134 -27.88 6.11 6.41
CA PRO A 134 -28.19 6.26 4.99
C PRO A 134 -27.76 5.05 4.14
N ALA A 135 -26.80 4.25 4.61
CA ALA A 135 -26.43 2.99 3.99
C ALA A 135 -26.15 1.91 5.05
N VAL A 136 -26.63 0.70 4.78
CA VAL A 136 -26.37 -0.49 5.61
C VAL A 136 -25.91 -1.65 4.75
N VAL A 137 -24.80 -2.26 5.12
CA VAL A 137 -24.30 -3.49 4.48
C VAL A 137 -24.63 -4.68 5.39
N LEU A 138 -25.36 -5.65 4.87
CA LEU A 138 -25.68 -6.89 5.54
C LEU A 138 -24.77 -8.01 5.03
N GLY A 139 -23.94 -8.55 5.94
CA GLY A 139 -23.11 -9.71 5.66
C GLY A 139 -23.87 -11.04 5.81
N PRO A 140 -23.24 -12.18 5.49
CA PRO A 140 -23.85 -13.50 5.60
C PRO A 140 -24.13 -13.91 7.06
N ASP A 141 -23.40 -13.32 7.99
CA ASP A 141 -23.55 -13.49 9.44
C ASP A 141 -24.77 -12.74 10.01
N GLY A 142 -25.51 -12.02 9.17
CA GLY A 142 -26.67 -11.22 9.56
C GLY A 142 -26.31 -9.96 10.35
N LYS A 143 -25.02 -9.62 10.51
CA LYS A 143 -24.61 -8.44 11.26
C LYS A 143 -24.60 -7.20 10.35
N PRO A 144 -25.43 -6.17 10.63
CA PRO A 144 -25.47 -4.97 9.82
C PRO A 144 -24.23 -4.10 10.08
N THR A 145 -23.60 -3.61 9.02
CA THR A 145 -22.57 -2.57 9.06
C THR A 145 -23.21 -1.26 8.63
N ARG A 146 -23.35 -0.31 9.55
CA ARG A 146 -24.01 0.98 9.31
C ARG A 146 -23.02 2.05 8.88
N LEU A 147 -23.35 2.81 7.84
CA LEU A 147 -22.47 3.82 7.25
C LEU A 147 -23.13 5.21 7.26
N PRO A 148 -22.39 6.30 7.57
CA PRO A 148 -22.94 7.66 7.68
C PRO A 148 -23.28 8.36 6.37
N GLY A 149 -22.95 7.78 5.22
CA GLY A 149 -23.05 8.44 3.91
C GLY A 149 -24.04 7.75 2.98
N THR A 150 -24.56 8.50 2.01
CA THR A 150 -25.32 7.93 0.89
C THR A 150 -24.40 7.09 -0.01
N PRO A 151 -24.94 6.22 -0.88
CA PRO A 151 -24.12 5.44 -1.81
C PRO A 151 -23.16 6.31 -2.64
N SER A 152 -23.59 7.51 -3.04
CA SER A 152 -22.77 8.47 -3.77
C SER A 152 -21.62 9.05 -2.94
N ASP A 153 -21.86 9.32 -1.65
CA ASP A 153 -20.81 9.80 -0.74
C ASP A 153 -19.75 8.73 -0.49
N LEU A 154 -20.20 7.48 -0.40
CA LEU A 154 -19.36 6.32 -0.11
C LEU A 154 -18.59 5.82 -1.35
N ALA A 155 -19.02 6.17 -2.56
CA ALA A 155 -18.52 5.60 -3.82
C ALA A 155 -16.99 5.54 -3.92
N LYS A 156 -16.30 6.61 -3.51
CA LYS A 156 -14.83 6.73 -3.60
C LYS A 156 -14.09 6.18 -2.38
N TYR A 157 -14.79 5.61 -1.41
CA TYR A 157 -14.18 5.21 -0.15
C TYR A 157 -13.50 3.85 -0.34
N GLY A 158 -12.18 3.83 -0.15
CA GLY A 158 -11.39 2.60 -0.10
C GLY A 158 -11.80 1.70 1.07
N ILE A 159 -11.81 0.40 0.81
CA ILE A 159 -12.26 -0.67 1.73
C ILE A 159 -11.09 -1.66 1.96
N GLY A 160 -9.85 -1.25 1.67
CA GLY A 160 -8.67 -2.12 1.78
C GLY A 160 -8.45 -3.03 0.58
N LEU A 161 -7.40 -3.84 0.66
CA LEU A 161 -6.95 -4.71 -0.43
C LEU A 161 -7.77 -6.00 -0.51
N ASP A 162 -7.88 -6.56 -1.71
CA ASP A 162 -8.53 -7.86 -1.95
C ASP A 162 -7.59 -9.02 -1.61
N ALA A 163 -7.84 -9.66 -0.46
CA ALA A 163 -7.07 -10.78 0.04
C ALA A 163 -7.00 -11.97 -0.93
N GLU A 164 -8.06 -12.23 -1.69
CA GLU A 164 -8.05 -13.33 -2.67
C GLU A 164 -7.08 -13.03 -3.81
N VAL A 165 -7.05 -11.77 -4.26
CA VAL A 165 -6.19 -11.30 -5.33
C VAL A 165 -4.74 -11.20 -4.86
N CYS A 166 -4.50 -10.62 -3.69
CA CYS A 166 -3.18 -10.58 -3.06
C CYS A 166 -2.62 -12.00 -2.87
N GLY A 167 -3.45 -12.91 -2.35
CA GLY A 167 -3.07 -14.31 -2.20
C GLY A 167 -2.82 -15.01 -3.55
N LEU A 168 -3.56 -14.67 -4.61
CA LEU A 168 -3.29 -15.18 -5.95
C LEU A 168 -1.92 -14.72 -6.45
N ILE A 169 -1.60 -13.43 -6.34
CA ILE A 169 -0.33 -12.83 -6.75
C ILE A 169 0.84 -13.53 -6.02
N GLN A 170 0.72 -13.67 -4.71
CA GLN A 170 1.73 -14.34 -3.87
C GLN A 170 1.92 -15.82 -4.22
N ARG A 171 0.83 -16.57 -4.45
CA ARG A 171 0.92 -17.98 -4.87
C ARG A 171 1.60 -18.16 -6.23
N LEU A 172 1.61 -17.11 -7.06
CA LEU A 172 2.35 -17.10 -8.32
C LEU A 172 3.81 -16.69 -8.14
N GLY A 173 4.27 -16.38 -6.92
CA GLY A 173 5.64 -15.94 -6.64
C GLY A 173 5.91 -14.48 -7.00
N LEU A 174 4.86 -13.69 -7.25
CA LEU A 174 4.94 -12.25 -7.46
C LEU A 174 4.76 -11.53 -6.11
N GLN A 175 5.40 -10.37 -5.97
CA GLN A 175 5.22 -9.53 -4.80
C GLN A 175 3.99 -8.62 -4.94
N VAL A 176 3.37 -8.26 -3.81
CA VAL A 176 2.27 -7.30 -3.75
C VAL A 176 2.81 -5.93 -3.35
N VAL A 177 2.50 -4.91 -4.13
CA VAL A 177 2.74 -3.50 -3.77
C VAL A 177 1.38 -2.85 -3.53
N ALA A 178 1.13 -2.37 -2.32
CA ALA A 178 -0.13 -1.74 -1.99
C ALA A 178 -0.19 -0.33 -2.57
N ARG A 179 -1.27 0.00 -3.29
CA ARG A 179 -1.61 1.36 -3.69
C ARG A 179 -2.71 1.88 -2.78
N VAL A 180 -2.33 2.72 -1.82
CA VAL A 180 -3.22 3.23 -0.79
C VAL A 180 -3.57 4.68 -1.08
N TRP A 181 -4.85 5.02 -0.96
CA TRP A 181 -5.32 6.39 -1.18
C TRP A 181 -5.43 7.17 0.14
N ASN A 182 -5.18 8.48 0.10
CA ASN A 182 -5.41 9.37 1.24
C ASN A 182 -6.83 9.99 1.17
N PRO A 183 -7.80 9.52 1.97
CA PRO A 183 -9.14 10.10 1.96
C PRO A 183 -9.18 11.49 2.60
N PRO A 184 -10.15 12.34 2.22
CA PRO A 184 -10.47 13.56 2.97
C PRO A 184 -10.77 13.24 4.44
N GLY A 185 -10.12 13.97 5.34
CA GLY A 185 -10.26 13.74 6.78
C GLY A 185 -9.61 12.45 7.28
N ALA A 186 -8.59 11.94 6.59
CA ALA A 186 -7.79 10.81 7.05
C ALA A 186 -7.27 11.07 8.48
N THR A 187 -7.63 10.18 9.41
CA THR A 187 -7.17 10.19 10.80
C THR A 187 -6.01 9.23 10.98
N GLU A 188 -5.22 9.40 12.06
CA GLU A 188 -4.18 8.45 12.46
C GLU A 188 -4.71 7.00 12.48
N ARG A 189 -5.91 6.80 13.03
CA ARG A 189 -6.53 5.48 13.13
C ARG A 189 -6.83 4.86 11.76
N LEU A 190 -7.31 5.66 10.81
CA LEU A 190 -7.53 5.21 9.43
C LEU A 190 -6.20 4.90 8.75
N ALA A 191 -5.21 5.78 8.89
CA ALA A 191 -3.90 5.57 8.30
C ALA A 191 -3.24 4.29 8.83
N ARG A 192 -3.29 4.07 10.15
CA ARG A 192 -2.83 2.84 10.78
C ARG A 192 -3.56 1.61 10.25
N ALA A 193 -4.88 1.68 10.13
CA ALA A 193 -5.67 0.57 9.62
C ALA A 193 -5.31 0.21 8.17
N ALA A 194 -5.12 1.20 7.29
CA ALA A 194 -4.76 0.96 5.89
C ALA A 194 -3.36 0.36 5.73
N ILE A 195 -2.38 0.82 6.53
CA ILE A 195 -1.02 0.26 6.52
C ILE A 195 -1.03 -1.19 7.03
N LEU A 196 -1.74 -1.47 8.11
CA LEU A 196 -1.84 -2.82 8.65
C LEU A 196 -2.63 -3.76 7.73
N ASP A 197 -3.66 -3.25 7.05
CA ASP A 197 -4.37 -4.01 6.02
C ASP A 197 -3.43 -4.39 4.87
N ALA A 198 -2.59 -3.46 4.39
CA ALA A 198 -1.57 -3.76 3.39
C ALA A 198 -0.59 -4.84 3.88
N ALA A 199 -0.07 -4.71 5.10
CA ALA A 199 0.85 -5.70 5.68
C ALA A 199 0.19 -7.08 5.86
N GLN A 200 -1.05 -7.14 6.36
CA GLN A 200 -1.81 -8.38 6.53
C GLN A 200 -2.11 -9.09 5.21
N ASN A 201 -2.27 -8.33 4.13
CA ASN A 201 -2.41 -8.86 2.78
C ASN A 201 -1.05 -9.21 2.14
N GLY A 202 0.05 -9.20 2.91
CA GLY A 202 1.41 -9.54 2.51
C GLY A 202 1.98 -8.63 1.44
N ALA A 203 1.65 -7.34 1.49
CA ALA A 203 2.34 -6.33 0.72
C ALA A 203 3.78 -6.17 1.21
N VAL A 204 4.72 -6.02 0.28
CA VAL A 204 6.14 -5.74 0.60
C VAL A 204 6.43 -4.25 0.68
N GLY A 205 5.53 -3.41 0.14
CA GLY A 205 5.67 -1.98 0.16
C GLY A 205 4.39 -1.24 -0.24
N ILE A 206 4.42 0.08 -0.03
CA ILE A 206 3.29 0.98 -0.26
C ILE A 206 3.70 2.12 -1.20
N ILE A 207 2.84 2.41 -2.17
CA ILE A 207 2.87 3.60 -3.01
C ILE A 207 1.55 4.35 -2.77
N PHE A 208 1.62 5.64 -2.45
CA PHE A 208 0.38 6.41 -2.25
C PHE A 208 -0.22 6.85 -3.58
N ASN A 209 -1.55 6.78 -3.68
CA ASN A 209 -2.29 7.19 -4.87
C ASN A 209 -2.71 8.66 -4.78
N GLY A 210 -2.47 9.42 -5.84
CA GLY A 210 -2.83 10.85 -5.95
C GLY A 210 -1.69 11.81 -5.62
N ASP A 211 -2.05 13.02 -5.20
CA ASP A 211 -1.15 14.15 -4.92
C ASP A 211 -0.74 14.26 -3.44
N GLN A 212 -1.20 13.35 -2.59
CA GLN A 212 -1.00 13.39 -1.14
C GLN A 212 -0.62 12.03 -0.60
N THR A 213 0.27 12.03 0.39
CA THR A 213 0.60 10.84 1.19
C THR A 213 -0.48 10.56 2.23
N LEU A 214 -0.58 9.31 2.66
CA LEU A 214 -1.56 8.90 3.68
C LEU A 214 -1.31 9.65 4.99
N GLY A 215 -2.38 10.22 5.57
CA GLY A 215 -2.32 10.99 6.82
C GLY A 215 -1.96 12.46 6.62
N TRP A 216 -1.98 12.98 5.39
CA TRP A 216 -1.68 14.38 5.09
C TRP A 216 -2.42 15.37 6.00
N ARG A 217 -1.71 16.45 6.37
CA ARG A 217 -2.02 17.50 7.36
C ARG A 217 -1.68 17.17 8.82
N GLU A 218 -2.27 16.14 9.40
CA GLU A 218 -2.23 15.96 10.86
C GLU A 218 -1.57 14.66 11.33
N SER A 219 -1.38 13.67 10.46
CA SER A 219 -0.97 12.31 10.90
C SER A 219 0.12 11.67 10.02
N VAL A 220 0.86 12.47 9.25
CA VAL A 220 1.87 11.97 8.29
C VAL A 220 3.00 11.24 9.03
N ARG A 221 3.52 11.82 10.12
CA ARG A 221 4.67 11.25 10.85
C ARG A 221 4.26 10.00 11.62
N GLU A 222 3.07 10.00 12.19
CA GLU A 222 2.44 8.88 12.88
C GLU A 222 2.23 7.72 11.91
N ALA A 223 1.64 7.99 10.74
CA ALA A 223 1.46 6.98 9.70
C ALA A 223 2.81 6.42 9.19
N ALA A 224 3.81 7.27 8.98
CA ALA A 224 5.15 6.81 8.61
C ALA A 224 5.81 5.96 9.71
N ASN A 225 5.63 6.30 10.99
CA ASN A 225 6.12 5.48 12.11
C ASN A 225 5.42 4.12 12.16
N VAL A 226 4.10 4.06 11.91
CA VAL A 226 3.37 2.79 11.80
C VAL A 226 3.94 1.94 10.66
N LEU A 227 4.17 2.55 9.48
CA LEU A 227 4.73 1.84 8.34
C LEU A 227 6.11 1.25 8.66
N ARG A 228 6.99 2.03 9.31
CA ARG A 228 8.30 1.53 9.74
C ARG A 228 8.21 0.40 10.76
N ALA A 229 7.23 0.46 11.66
CA ALA A 229 7.04 -0.56 12.71
C ALA A 229 6.42 -1.87 12.20
N THR A 230 5.96 -1.94 10.94
CA THR A 230 5.41 -3.19 10.37
C THR A 230 6.40 -4.35 10.38
N GLY A 231 7.71 -4.08 10.33
CA GLY A 231 8.76 -5.10 10.43
C GLY A 231 9.08 -5.56 11.86
N ASP A 232 8.56 -4.84 12.88
CA ASP A 232 8.75 -5.21 14.29
C ASP A 232 7.71 -6.25 14.75
N GLU A 233 6.58 -6.38 14.04
CA GLU A 233 5.54 -7.38 14.33
C GLU A 233 5.97 -8.77 13.83
N VAL A 234 6.42 -9.61 14.77
CA VAL A 234 6.78 -11.01 14.53
C VAL A 234 5.52 -11.84 14.26
N GLN A 235 5.17 -12.07 12.99
CA GLN A 235 4.25 -13.14 12.61
C GLN A 235 5.05 -14.43 12.31
N GLY A 236 4.90 -15.45 13.16
CA GLY A 236 5.35 -16.81 12.82
C GLY A 236 6.83 -17.15 13.04
N GLY A 237 7.62 -16.28 13.68
CA GLY A 237 8.99 -16.60 14.11
C GLY A 237 10.12 -16.20 13.13
N GLU A 238 9.78 -15.66 11.96
CA GLU A 238 10.75 -15.02 11.05
C GLU A 238 10.52 -13.50 11.03
N SER A 239 11.57 -12.72 11.25
CA SER A 239 11.52 -11.25 11.13
C SER A 239 11.29 -10.88 9.66
N GLN A 240 10.11 -10.39 9.33
CA GLN A 240 9.88 -9.78 8.02
C GLN A 240 10.45 -8.36 8.00
N PRO A 241 11.10 -7.93 6.91
CA PRO A 241 11.49 -6.53 6.79
C PRO A 241 10.24 -5.63 6.80
N PRO A 242 10.34 -4.41 7.33
CA PRO A 242 9.22 -3.47 7.27
C PRO A 242 8.86 -3.18 5.81
N LEU A 243 7.59 -2.83 5.58
CA LEU A 243 7.12 -2.41 4.27
C LEU A 243 7.94 -1.21 3.81
N TRP A 244 8.44 -1.25 2.57
CA TRP A 244 9.14 -0.10 2.00
C TRP A 244 8.14 0.98 1.53
N TYR A 245 8.59 2.23 1.56
CA TYR A 245 7.85 3.37 1.02
C TYR A 245 8.33 3.73 -0.39
N GLY A 246 7.42 3.74 -1.36
CA GLY A 246 7.69 4.16 -2.73
C GLY A 246 7.47 5.66 -2.93
N THR A 247 8.56 6.43 -3.11
CA THR A 247 8.52 7.86 -3.43
C THR A 247 8.51 8.05 -4.95
N VAL A 248 7.50 8.74 -5.49
CA VAL A 248 7.36 8.97 -6.94
C VAL A 248 8.33 10.06 -7.40
N GLU A 249 9.13 9.80 -8.44
CA GLU A 249 10.26 10.66 -8.83
C GLU A 249 9.86 12.04 -9.40
N PHE A 250 8.81 12.10 -10.22
CA PHE A 250 8.43 13.32 -10.96
C PHE A 250 7.14 13.98 -10.47
N THR A 251 6.56 13.49 -9.37
CA THR A 251 5.34 14.07 -8.79
C THR A 251 5.58 14.35 -7.32
N GLN A 252 5.49 15.63 -6.95
CA GLN A 252 5.62 16.02 -5.56
C GLN A 252 4.31 15.75 -4.82
N GLN A 253 4.27 14.68 -4.03
CA GLN A 253 3.14 14.39 -3.16
C GLN A 253 3.27 15.17 -1.85
N ALA A 254 2.15 15.69 -1.35
CA ALA A 254 2.14 16.38 -0.07
C ALA A 254 2.43 15.39 1.08
N GLY A 255 3.40 15.71 1.94
CA GLY A 255 3.83 14.87 3.07
C GLY A 255 4.95 13.87 2.75
N ASP A 256 5.37 13.78 1.48
CA ASP A 256 6.40 12.87 0.99
C ASP A 256 7.78 13.09 1.65
N SER A 257 8.14 14.32 2.01
CA SER A 257 9.41 14.61 2.71
C SER A 257 9.49 13.94 4.09
N ILE A 258 8.37 13.89 4.83
CA ILE A 258 8.31 13.28 6.16
C ILE A 258 8.40 11.75 6.04
N TYR A 259 7.68 11.16 5.09
CA TYR A 259 7.82 9.72 4.82
C TYR A 259 9.26 9.37 4.44
N LYS A 260 9.89 10.15 3.55
CA LYS A 260 11.29 9.95 3.15
C LYS A 260 12.27 10.02 4.32
N GLU A 261 12.05 10.92 5.28
CA GLU A 261 12.88 11.07 6.47
C GLU A 261 12.69 9.89 7.43
N VAL A 262 11.44 9.56 7.76
CA VAL A 262 11.08 8.56 8.77
C VAL A 262 11.38 7.14 8.32
N MET A 263 11.19 6.85 7.03
CA MET A 263 11.30 5.50 6.46
C MET A 263 12.71 5.08 6.09
N GLN A 264 13.74 5.95 6.20
CA GLN A 264 15.12 5.52 5.91
C GLN A 264 15.52 4.30 6.75
N PRO A 265 16.19 3.28 6.17
CA PRO A 265 16.63 3.16 4.78
C PRO A 265 15.60 2.52 3.82
N HIS A 266 14.38 2.21 4.26
CA HIS A 266 13.33 1.49 3.53
C HIS A 266 12.52 2.39 2.58
N VAL A 267 13.23 3.19 1.77
CA VAL A 267 12.63 4.07 0.75
C VAL A 267 13.09 3.62 -0.62
N LEU A 268 12.14 3.36 -1.52
CA LEU A 268 12.40 3.05 -2.93
C LEU A 268 11.92 4.20 -3.81
N ARG A 269 12.73 4.55 -4.80
CA ARG A 269 12.34 5.53 -5.82
C ARG A 269 11.50 4.83 -6.88
N VAL A 270 10.31 5.34 -7.13
CA VAL A 270 9.38 4.81 -8.11
C VAL A 270 9.49 5.66 -9.38
N HIS A 271 9.86 4.99 -10.46
CA HIS A 271 9.85 5.54 -11.80
C HIS A 271 8.66 4.93 -12.54
N SER A 272 7.69 5.77 -12.90
CA SER A 272 6.53 5.35 -13.67
C SER A 272 6.77 5.74 -15.13
N ILE A 273 6.73 4.77 -16.02
CA ILE A 273 6.73 5.03 -17.46
C ILE A 273 5.29 5.26 -17.87
N LEU A 274 4.98 6.44 -18.38
CA LEU A 274 3.65 6.73 -18.94
C LEU A 274 3.55 6.10 -20.34
N SER A 275 2.36 5.77 -20.80
CA SER A 275 2.17 5.22 -22.16
C SER A 275 2.75 6.13 -23.24
N ALA A 276 2.79 7.45 -23.02
CA ALA A 276 3.38 8.43 -23.92
C ALA A 276 4.93 8.36 -24.03
N GLU A 277 5.60 7.62 -23.14
CA GLU A 277 7.05 7.46 -23.09
C GLU A 277 7.51 6.08 -23.61
N MET A 278 6.56 5.22 -24.03
CA MET A 278 6.85 3.87 -24.58
C MET A 278 6.99 3.83 -26.11
N ASP A 279 6.71 4.95 -26.79
CA ASP A 279 6.85 5.14 -28.24
C ASP A 279 8.22 5.76 -28.59
#